data_AF-A0A9E2Z489-F1
#
_entry.id   AF-A0A9E2Z489-F1
#
_cell.length_a   1.000
_cell.length_b   1.000
_cell.length_c   1.000
_cell.angle_alpha   90.00
_cell.angle_beta   90.00
_cell.angle_gamma   90.00
#
_symmetry.space_group_name_H-M   'P 1'
#
loop_
_entity.id
_entity.type
_entity.pdbx_description
1 polymer ?
#
loop_
_entity_poly.entity_id
_entity_poly.type
_entity_poly.pdbx_seq_one_letter_code
_entity_poly.pdbx_strand_id
1 'polypeptide(L)'
;MDHLDFVAALREQGTALRASAALAGPDAHVPNCPEWTVKSLVHHVAGVYAFATAAVAGGDRDQAPERSTQPEEWTALLACFDDRFGALTELLADTDPQTSAWTFPGAPRTVAFWSRRQAHETSIHRLDA
;
A
#
# COMPACT_ATOMS: atom_id res chain seq x y z
N MET A 1 -0.71 -8.53 -17.63
CA MET A 1 -1.01 -8.84 -16.23
C MET A 1 -2.50 -8.80 -16.05
N ASP A 2 -3.04 -9.92 -15.61
CA ASP A 2 -4.38 -9.97 -15.05
C ASP A 2 -4.38 -9.52 -13.57
N HIS A 3 -5.53 -9.61 -12.93
CA HIS A 3 -5.70 -9.21 -11.54
C HIS A 3 -4.77 -9.95 -10.58
N LEU A 4 -4.64 -11.27 -10.71
CA LEU A 4 -3.83 -12.08 -9.80
C LEU A 4 -2.33 -11.88 -10.05
N ASP A 5 -1.93 -11.60 -11.30
CA ASP A 5 -0.56 -11.18 -11.59
C ASP A 5 -0.21 -9.88 -10.83
N PHE A 6 -1.13 -8.90 -10.79
CA PHE A 6 -0.91 -7.67 -10.03
C PHE A 6 -0.85 -7.90 -8.52
N VAL A 7 -1.66 -8.83 -7.99
CA VAL A 7 -1.59 -9.21 -6.56
C VAL A 7 -0.26 -9.89 -6.25
N ALA A 8 0.23 -10.78 -7.14
CA ALA A 8 1.53 -11.41 -6.99
C ALA A 8 2.68 -10.38 -7.02
N ALA A 9 2.63 -9.43 -7.96
CA ALA A 9 3.60 -8.32 -8.03
C ALA A 9 3.55 -7.45 -6.76
N LEU A 10 2.36 -7.09 -6.28
CA LEU A 10 2.22 -6.36 -5.01
C LEU A 10 2.87 -7.12 -3.85
N ARG A 11 2.66 -8.44 -3.75
CA ARG A 11 3.26 -9.27 -2.69
C ARG A 11 4.79 -9.29 -2.76
N GLU A 12 5.34 -9.48 -3.96
CA GLU A 12 6.78 -9.47 -4.17
C GLU A 12 7.40 -8.11 -3.80
N GLN A 13 6.87 -7.03 -4.37
CA GLN A 13 7.45 -5.70 -4.19
C GLN A 13 7.26 -5.19 -2.77
N GLY A 14 6.14 -5.49 -2.10
CA GLY A 14 5.88 -5.10 -0.72
C GLY A 14 6.81 -5.80 0.27
N THR A 15 7.07 -7.10 0.04
CA THR A 15 8.06 -7.86 0.83
C THR A 15 9.47 -7.28 0.67
N ALA A 16 9.86 -6.95 -0.57
CA ALA A 16 11.16 -6.34 -0.85
C ALA A 16 11.28 -4.94 -0.21
N LEU A 17 10.25 -4.10 -0.33
CA LEU A 17 10.21 -2.76 0.28
C LEU A 17 10.40 -2.85 1.80
N ARG A 18 9.66 -3.76 2.45
CA ARG A 18 9.74 -3.98 3.90
C ARG A 18 11.13 -4.42 4.37
N ALA A 19 11.80 -5.27 3.58
CA ALA A 19 13.15 -5.72 3.85
C ALA A 19 14.18 -4.60 3.67
N SER A 20 14.10 -3.83 2.56
CA SER A 20 14.97 -2.67 2.32
C SER A 20 14.83 -1.62 3.41
N ALA A 21 13.59 -1.28 3.79
CA ALA A 21 13.33 -0.31 4.84
C ALA A 21 13.95 -0.71 6.20
N ALA A 22 13.89 -2.00 6.55
CA ALA A 22 14.51 -2.50 7.78
C ALA A 22 16.05 -2.45 7.73
N LEU A 23 16.63 -2.68 6.55
CA LEU A 23 18.08 -2.62 6.35
C LEU A 23 18.62 -1.18 6.38
N ALA A 24 17.92 -0.26 5.73
CA ALA A 24 18.29 1.15 5.66
C ALA A 24 18.13 1.88 7.00
N GLY A 25 17.08 1.54 7.76
CA GLY A 25 16.74 2.17 9.02
C GLY A 25 15.93 3.46 8.85
N PRO A 26 15.25 3.92 9.92
CA PRO A 26 14.19 4.94 9.83
C PRO A 26 14.68 6.33 9.41
N ASP A 27 15.94 6.67 9.71
CA ASP A 27 16.51 8.00 9.49
C ASP A 27 17.23 8.14 8.14
N ALA A 28 17.36 7.04 7.38
CA ALA A 28 17.95 7.10 6.06
C ALA A 28 17.08 7.95 5.12
N HIS A 29 17.71 8.80 4.32
CA HIS A 29 17.01 9.61 3.33
C HIS A 29 16.65 8.79 2.10
N VAL A 30 15.46 9.05 1.56
CA VAL A 30 15.00 8.47 0.29
C VAL A 30 15.75 9.14 -0.88
N PRO A 31 16.49 8.40 -1.72
CA PRO A 31 17.34 9.00 -2.74
C PRO A 31 16.59 9.86 -3.77
N ASN A 32 15.38 9.44 -4.16
CA ASN A 32 14.57 10.12 -5.18
C ASN A 32 13.62 11.18 -4.60
N CYS A 33 13.55 11.29 -3.27
CA CYS A 33 12.69 12.22 -2.54
C CYS A 33 13.42 12.63 -1.25
N PRO A 34 14.48 13.46 -1.34
CA PRO A 34 15.39 13.72 -0.23
C PRO A 34 14.75 14.35 1.01
N GLU A 35 13.58 14.98 0.84
CA GLU A 35 12.74 15.51 1.91
C GLU A 35 12.10 14.41 2.78
N TRP A 36 12.08 13.17 2.31
CA TRP A 36 11.54 12.02 3.06
C TRP A 36 12.67 11.18 3.64
N THR A 37 12.41 10.68 4.85
CA THR A 37 13.15 9.55 5.39
C THR A 37 12.44 8.24 5.05
N VAL A 38 13.13 7.12 5.21
CA VAL A 38 12.53 5.78 5.09
C VAL A 38 11.35 5.62 6.05
N LYS A 39 11.40 6.22 7.25
CA LYS A 39 10.25 6.26 8.15
C LYS A 39 9.04 6.93 7.49
N SER A 40 9.23 8.11 6.89
CA SER A 40 8.16 8.82 6.17
C SER A 40 7.61 8.00 5.00
N LEU A 41 8.48 7.29 4.28
CA LEU A 41 8.09 6.39 3.19
C LEU A 41 7.21 5.23 3.69
N VAL A 42 7.61 4.52 4.75
CA VAL A 42 6.83 3.41 5.31
C VAL A 42 5.48 3.90 5.86
N HIS A 43 5.47 5.06 6.51
CA HIS A 43 4.25 5.71 7.01
C HIS A 43 3.25 5.98 5.89
N HIS A 44 3.73 6.59 4.79
CA HIS A 44 2.94 6.84 3.59
C HIS A 44 2.38 5.54 2.99
N VAL A 45 3.23 4.53 2.76
CA VAL A 45 2.79 3.28 2.11
C VAL A 45 1.79 2.53 2.97
N ALA A 46 2.01 2.44 4.29
CA ALA A 46 1.04 1.85 5.22
C ALA A 46 -0.32 2.60 5.16
N GLY A 47 -0.33 3.91 4.90
CA GLY A 47 -1.55 4.70 4.70
C GLY A 47 -2.25 4.42 3.39
N VAL A 48 -1.48 4.25 2.33
CA VAL A 48 -2.01 3.85 1.04
C VAL A 48 -2.68 2.48 1.13
N TYR A 49 -2.10 1.52 1.88
CA TYR A 49 -2.70 0.20 2.07
C TYR A 49 -4.02 0.27 2.84
N ALA A 50 -4.09 1.02 3.94
CA ALA A 50 -5.35 1.21 4.67
C ALA A 50 -6.45 1.85 3.79
N PHE A 51 -6.09 2.87 3.00
CA PHE A 51 -7.02 3.53 2.09
C PHE A 51 -7.54 2.59 1.00
N ALA A 52 -6.65 1.78 0.42
CA ALA A 52 -7.02 0.80 -0.61
C ALA A 52 -7.89 -0.33 -0.04
N THR A 53 -7.57 -0.82 1.16
CA THR A 53 -8.37 -1.83 1.85
C THR A 53 -9.79 -1.32 2.10
N ALA A 54 -9.95 -0.09 2.58
CA ALA A 54 -11.27 0.52 2.75
C ALA A 54 -12.02 0.63 1.41
N ALA A 55 -11.31 0.92 0.32
CA ALA A 55 -11.91 0.99 -1.00
C ALA A 55 -12.43 -0.34 -1.53
N VAL A 56 -11.66 -1.40 -1.32
CA VAL A 56 -12.00 -2.76 -1.76
C VAL A 56 -13.08 -3.39 -0.86
N ALA A 57 -13.02 -3.13 0.45
CA ALA A 57 -14.05 -3.57 1.39
C ALA A 57 -15.42 -2.89 1.16
N GLY A 58 -15.45 -1.81 0.37
CA GLY A 58 -16.64 -1.06 0.03
C GLY A 58 -16.99 0.03 1.05
N GLY A 59 -18.24 0.50 1.02
CA GLY A 59 -18.73 1.58 1.88
C GLY A 59 -18.52 2.99 1.31
N ASP A 60 -18.62 3.98 2.19
CA ASP A 60 -18.52 5.39 1.84
C ASP A 60 -17.05 5.85 1.82
N ARG A 61 -16.63 6.47 0.71
CA ARG A 61 -15.29 7.03 0.55
C ARG A 61 -15.00 8.09 1.60
N ASP A 62 -16.00 8.88 1.99
CA ASP A 62 -15.82 9.99 2.92
C ASP A 62 -15.59 9.51 4.37
N GLN A 63 -15.81 8.21 4.61
CA GLN A 63 -15.54 7.54 5.89
C GLN A 63 -14.26 6.70 5.85
N ALA A 64 -13.51 6.72 4.74
CA ALA A 64 -12.26 5.98 4.64
C ALA A 64 -11.24 6.52 5.66
N PRO A 65 -10.38 5.65 6.23
CA PRO A 65 -9.37 6.08 7.18
C PRO A 65 -8.47 7.17 6.59
N GLU A 66 -8.15 8.18 7.40
CA GLU A 66 -7.12 9.14 7.06
C GLU A 66 -5.79 8.40 6.87
N ARG A 67 -5.08 8.77 5.80
CA ARG A 67 -3.81 8.14 5.41
C ARG A 67 -2.67 8.38 6.41
N SER A 68 -2.85 9.22 7.43
CA SER A 68 -1.83 9.65 8.39
C SER A 68 -2.01 9.10 9.81
N THR A 69 -2.85 8.07 10.00
CA THR A 69 -3.22 7.49 11.32
C THR A 69 -2.29 6.40 11.84
N GLN A 70 -1.08 6.27 11.30
CA GLN A 70 -0.11 5.22 11.63
C GLN A 70 0.65 5.56 12.92
N PRO A 71 1.18 4.54 13.62
CA PRO A 71 2.10 4.76 14.72
C PRO A 71 3.34 5.55 14.31
N GLU A 72 3.83 6.38 15.22
CA GLU A 72 5.07 7.14 15.05
C GLU A 72 6.32 6.37 15.52
N GLU A 73 6.18 5.38 16.40
CA GLU A 73 7.33 4.57 16.82
C GLU A 73 7.70 3.59 15.69
N TRP A 74 9.00 3.45 15.38
CA TRP A 74 9.46 2.73 14.19
C TRP A 74 9.05 1.25 14.17
N THR A 75 9.19 0.57 15.31
CA THR A 75 8.85 -0.85 15.42
C THR A 75 7.35 -1.07 15.27
N ALA A 76 6.55 -0.23 15.90
CA ALA A 76 5.10 -0.24 15.78
C ALA A 76 4.63 0.12 14.36
N LEU A 77 5.34 1.04 13.68
CA LEU A 77 5.06 1.40 12.30
C LEU A 77 5.34 0.24 11.34
N LEU A 78 6.45 -0.48 11.53
CA LEU A 78 6.76 -1.67 10.74
C LEU A 78 5.74 -2.79 10.95
N ALA A 79 5.30 -3.04 12.19
CA ALA A 79 4.23 -3.99 12.46
C ALA A 79 2.91 -3.56 11.80
N CYS A 80 2.57 -2.27 11.89
CA CYS A 80 1.39 -1.71 11.23
C CYS A 80 1.45 -1.85 9.70
N PHE A 81 2.63 -1.67 9.09
CA PHE A 81 2.84 -1.94 7.68
C PHE A 81 2.54 -3.42 7.35
N ASP A 82 3.13 -4.35 8.12
CA ASP A 82 3.01 -5.79 7.90
C ASP A 82 1.53 -6.23 7.97
N ASP A 83 0.78 -5.77 8.98
CA ASP A 83 -0.64 -6.05 9.15
C ASP A 83 -1.48 -5.54 7.96
N ARG A 84 -1.26 -4.29 7.54
CA ARG A 84 -2.05 -3.65 6.47
C ARG A 84 -1.72 -4.24 5.10
N PHE A 85 -0.45 -4.57 4.87
CA PHE A 85 0.01 -5.23 3.67
C PHE A 85 -0.60 -6.62 3.53
N GLY A 86 -0.57 -7.43 4.61
CA GLY A 86 -1.23 -8.73 4.65
C GLY A 86 -2.72 -8.62 4.32
N ALA A 87 -3.44 -7.79 5.09
CA ALA A 87 -4.88 -7.59 4.92
C ALA A 87 -5.28 -7.16 3.50
N LEU A 88 -4.54 -6.22 2.91
CA LEU A 88 -4.83 -5.76 1.55
C LEU A 88 -4.59 -6.86 0.51
N THR A 89 -3.47 -7.58 0.59
CA THR A 89 -3.13 -8.60 -0.42
C THR A 89 -4.04 -9.81 -0.35
N GLU A 90 -4.49 -10.21 0.85
CA GLU A 90 -5.50 -11.24 1.05
C GLU A 90 -6.85 -10.79 0.50
N LEU A 91 -7.33 -9.61 0.90
CA LEU A 91 -8.60 -9.06 0.44
C LEU A 91 -8.66 -8.94 -1.09
N LEU A 92 -7.58 -8.45 -1.71
CA LEU A 92 -7.51 -8.38 -3.17
C LEU A 92 -7.57 -9.77 -3.80
N ALA A 93 -6.83 -10.76 -3.29
CA ALA A 93 -6.80 -12.11 -3.85
C ALA A 93 -8.16 -12.82 -3.78
N ASP A 94 -8.92 -12.55 -2.72
CA ASP A 94 -10.18 -13.25 -2.43
C ASP A 94 -11.42 -12.55 -3.01
N THR A 95 -11.27 -11.36 -3.59
CA THR A 95 -12.39 -10.57 -4.12
C THR A 95 -12.45 -10.62 -5.64
N ASP A 96 -13.64 -10.85 -6.22
CA ASP A 96 -13.83 -10.81 -7.67
C ASP A 96 -13.33 -9.45 -8.23
N PRO A 97 -12.40 -9.44 -9.21
CA PRO A 97 -11.87 -8.22 -9.79
C PRO A 97 -12.92 -7.28 -10.41
N GLN A 98 -14.09 -7.78 -10.78
CA GLN A 98 -15.21 -6.99 -11.30
C GLN A 98 -16.10 -6.39 -10.21
N THR A 99 -15.90 -6.76 -8.94
CA THR A 99 -16.61 -6.18 -7.80
C THR A 99 -16.46 -4.66 -7.80
N SER A 100 -17.58 -3.96 -7.56
CA SER A 100 -17.60 -2.51 -7.46
C SER A 100 -16.78 -2.02 -6.27
N ALA A 101 -15.90 -1.06 -6.50
CA ALA A 101 -15.12 -0.40 -5.47
C ALA A 101 -15.06 1.10 -5.80
N TRP A 102 -15.12 1.96 -4.79
CA TRP A 102 -14.91 3.38 -5.04
C TRP A 102 -13.44 3.65 -5.38
N THR A 103 -13.20 4.58 -6.29
CA THR A 103 -11.86 4.91 -6.83
C THR A 103 -11.71 6.42 -7.02
N PHE A 104 -10.60 6.86 -7.61
CA PHE A 104 -10.40 8.27 -7.94
C PHE A 104 -11.33 8.72 -9.07
N PRO A 105 -11.71 10.01 -9.13
CA PRO A 105 -12.48 10.55 -10.24
C PRO A 105 -11.87 10.19 -11.60
N GLY A 106 -12.68 9.67 -12.52
CA GLY A 106 -12.24 9.26 -13.86
C GLY A 106 -11.62 7.87 -13.96
N ALA A 107 -11.40 7.15 -12.85
CA ALA A 107 -10.91 5.78 -12.87
C ALA A 107 -12.06 4.76 -12.94
N PRO A 108 -11.81 3.54 -13.46
CA PRO A 108 -12.72 2.41 -13.29
C PRO A 108 -13.04 2.19 -11.81
N ARG A 109 -14.30 1.87 -11.49
CA ARG A 109 -14.79 1.66 -10.12
C ARG A 109 -14.82 0.18 -9.77
N THR A 110 -13.66 -0.48 -9.84
CA THR A 110 -13.56 -1.94 -9.64
C THR A 110 -12.38 -2.34 -8.77
N VAL A 111 -12.44 -3.53 -8.19
CA VAL A 111 -11.32 -4.12 -7.44
C VAL A 111 -10.08 -4.33 -8.32
N ALA A 112 -10.27 -4.65 -9.61
CA ALA A 112 -9.17 -4.75 -10.57
C ALA A 112 -8.34 -3.46 -10.65
N PHE A 113 -8.98 -2.28 -10.55
CA PHE A 113 -8.26 -1.00 -10.50
C PHE A 113 -7.28 -0.97 -9.32
N TRP A 114 -7.72 -1.43 -8.14
CA TRP A 114 -6.92 -1.38 -6.93
C TRP A 114 -5.72 -2.32 -6.98
N SER A 115 -5.89 -3.58 -7.41
CA SER A 115 -4.75 -4.49 -7.59
C SER A 115 -3.65 -3.89 -8.47
N ARG A 116 -4.01 -3.34 -9.64
CA ARG A 116 -3.09 -2.66 -10.54
C ARG A 116 -2.46 -1.42 -9.90
N ARG A 117 -3.25 -0.57 -9.24
CA ARG A 117 -2.73 0.67 -8.63
C ARG A 117 -1.74 0.38 -7.51
N GLN A 118 -2.02 -0.62 -6.67
CA GLN A 118 -1.20 -1.00 -5.53
C GLN A 118 0.10 -1.69 -5.96
N ALA A 119 0.05 -2.51 -7.01
CA ALA A 119 1.26 -3.05 -7.63
C ALA A 119 2.19 -1.93 -8.11
N HIS A 120 1.69 -0.92 -8.83
CA HIS A 120 2.50 0.19 -9.30
C HIS A 120 3.05 1.07 -8.18
N GLU A 121 2.20 1.47 -7.23
CA GLU A 121 2.61 2.31 -6.10
C GLU A 121 3.74 1.64 -5.31
N THR A 122 3.56 0.36 -4.97
CA THR A 122 4.54 -0.39 -4.19
C THR A 122 5.83 -0.62 -4.99
N SER A 123 5.73 -0.87 -6.31
CA SER A 123 6.92 -1.02 -7.16
C SER A 123 7.77 0.25 -7.21
N ILE A 124 7.12 1.42 -7.30
CA ILE A 124 7.79 2.72 -7.30
C ILE A 124 8.46 2.94 -5.94
N HIS A 125 7.72 2.80 -4.85
CA HIS A 125 8.25 3.03 -3.51
C HIS A 125 9.28 1.99 -3.04
N ARG A 126 9.33 0.81 -3.65
CA ARG A 126 10.43 -0.13 -3.41
C ARG A 126 11.75 0.43 -3.94
N LEU A 127 11.74 1.18 -5.04
CA LEU A 127 12.97 1.84 -5.55
C LEU A 127 13.43 3.00 -4.67
N ASP A 128 12.54 3.48 -3.79
CA ASP A 128 12.78 4.57 -2.86
C ASP A 128 13.33 4.08 -1.50
N ALA A 129 13.23 2.78 -1.21
CA ALA A 129 13.55 2.15 0.08
C ALA A 129 14.93 1.46 0.11
#